data_AF-W1YS47-F1
#
_entry.id   AF-W1YS47-F1
#
_cell.length_a   1.000
_cell.length_b   1.000
_cell.length_c   1.000
_cell.angle_alpha   90.00
_cell.angle_beta   90.00
_cell.angle_gamma   90.00
#
_symmetry.space_group_name_H-M   'P 1'
#
loop_
_entity.id
_entity.type
_entity.pdbx_description
1 polymer ?
#
loop_
_entity_poly.entity_id
_entity_poly.type
_entity_poly.pdbx_seq_one_letter_code
_entity_poly.pdbx_strand_id
1 'polypeptide(L)'
;HMDAADADALASGFNRGFSTDYLTDHVGKSMMTVVAPNNQGKLIGKAEVKKGEVHLFLTEPIEKGSLLKVMQDSGSITYYQIDQNWSLMDEKHFVGKPDEGFAAGQVFLASTPKSQKQRGLQDFSA
;
A
#
# COMPACT_ATOMS: atom_id res chain seq x y z
N HIS A 1 24.52 -28.80 -11.11
CA HIS A 1 23.15 -29.25 -10.82
C HIS A 1 22.58 -28.18 -9.90
N MET A 2 21.80 -27.25 -10.43
CA MET A 2 21.13 -26.22 -9.63
C MET A 2 19.71 -26.74 -9.39
N ASP A 3 19.38 -26.98 -8.13
CA ASP A 3 18.08 -27.49 -7.72
C ASP A 3 16.99 -26.42 -7.92
N ALA A 4 15.81 -26.86 -8.36
CA ALA A 4 14.66 -25.99 -8.65
C ALA A 4 14.17 -25.15 -7.46
N ALA A 5 14.64 -25.45 -6.24
CA ALA A 5 14.34 -24.71 -5.02
C ALA A 5 15.13 -23.38 -4.88
N ASP A 6 16.30 -23.25 -5.52
CA ASP A 6 17.09 -22.00 -5.48
C ASP A 6 16.53 -20.92 -6.42
N ALA A 7 15.84 -21.31 -7.48
CA ALA A 7 15.17 -20.38 -8.40
C ALA A 7 13.98 -19.65 -7.75
N ASP A 8 13.26 -20.33 -6.85
CA ASP A 8 12.11 -19.76 -6.13
C ASP A 8 12.55 -18.78 -5.02
N ALA A 9 13.68 -19.07 -4.38
CA ALA A 9 14.31 -18.16 -3.40
C ALA A 9 14.80 -16.87 -4.06
N LEU A 10 15.33 -16.95 -5.30
CA LEU A 10 15.75 -15.77 -6.07
C LEU A 10 14.56 -15.00 -6.68
N ALA A 11 13.45 -15.67 -7.01
CA ALA A 11 12.23 -15.02 -7.49
C ALA A 11 11.52 -14.22 -6.38
N SER A 12 11.56 -14.70 -5.13
CA SER A 12 11.04 -13.94 -3.98
C SER A 12 11.94 -12.76 -3.58
N GLY A 13 13.22 -12.78 -4.00
CA GLY A 13 14.17 -11.68 -3.85
C GLY A 13 14.07 -10.60 -4.93
N PHE A 14 13.62 -10.95 -6.14
CA PHE A 14 13.55 -10.03 -7.29
C PHE A 14 12.21 -9.28 -7.45
N ASN A 15 11.23 -9.56 -6.59
CA ASN A 15 9.97 -8.81 -6.51
C ASN A 15 10.02 -7.60 -5.55
N ARG A 16 11.23 -7.16 -5.19
CA ARG A 16 11.42 -5.80 -4.67
C ARG A 16 11.85 -4.94 -5.84
N GLY A 17 10.89 -4.23 -6.43
CA GLY A 17 11.16 -3.04 -7.23
C GLY A 17 11.96 -2.06 -6.38
N PHE A 18 13.27 -2.24 -6.37
CA PHE A 18 14.22 -1.27 -5.90
C PHE A 18 14.26 -0.17 -6.97
N SER A 19 13.47 0.88 -6.77
CA SER A 19 13.93 2.20 -7.18
C SER A 19 15.05 2.56 -6.21
N THR A 20 16.27 2.17 -6.57
CA THR A 20 17.44 2.87 -6.06
C THR A 20 17.52 4.17 -6.82
N ASP A 21 16.95 5.23 -6.27
CA ASP A 21 17.41 6.60 -6.51
C ASP A 21 17.02 7.43 -5.28
N TYR A 22 17.81 7.22 -4.22
CA TYR A 22 17.98 8.23 -3.19
C TYR A 22 18.94 9.28 -3.76
N LEU A 23 18.55 10.56 -3.64
CA LEU A 23 19.24 11.76 -4.14
C LEU A 23 19.11 11.99 -5.65
N THR A 24 18.11 12.80 -6.04
CA THR A 24 18.39 14.15 -6.59
C THR A 24 17.08 14.94 -6.66
N ASP A 25 17.17 16.17 -6.18
CA ASP A 25 16.15 17.20 -6.03
C ASP A 25 15.59 17.70 -7.38
N HIS A 26 14.92 16.84 -8.15
CA HIS A 26 14.21 17.26 -9.37
C HIS A 26 12.81 16.63 -9.44
N VAL A 27 11.85 17.37 -8.91
CA VAL A 27 10.42 17.23 -9.24
C VAL A 27 10.23 17.43 -10.74
N GLY A 28 9.96 16.36 -11.48
CA GLY A 28 9.77 16.46 -12.92
C GLY A 28 9.11 15.23 -13.53
N LYS A 29 7.79 15.09 -13.35
CA LYS A 29 6.77 14.50 -14.25
C LYS A 29 7.07 13.25 -15.13
N SER A 30 8.15 12.51 -14.88
CA SER A 30 8.63 11.41 -15.72
C SER A 30 9.22 10.30 -14.85
N MET A 31 8.46 9.81 -13.88
CA MET A 31 8.66 8.46 -13.34
C MET A 31 7.41 7.65 -13.62
N MET A 32 7.15 7.44 -14.92
CA MET A 32 6.19 6.44 -15.36
C MET A 32 6.88 5.08 -15.18
N THR A 33 6.71 4.48 -14.01
CA THR A 33 7.09 3.09 -13.80
C THR A 33 6.31 2.24 -14.80
N VAL A 34 7.01 1.38 -15.54
CA VAL A 34 6.38 0.39 -16.42
C VAL A 34 5.47 -0.46 -15.53
N VAL A 35 4.18 -0.17 -15.58
CA VAL A 35 3.14 -0.86 -14.84
C VAL A 35 3.09 -2.27 -15.41
N ALA A 36 3.53 -3.27 -14.64
CA ALA A 36 3.10 -4.64 -14.91
C ALA A 36 1.57 -4.60 -14.95
N PRO A 37 0.90 -5.01 -16.05
CA PRO A 37 -0.50 -4.68 -16.34
C PRO A 37 -1.56 -5.20 -15.35
N ASN A 38 -1.18 -5.66 -14.15
CA ASN A 38 -2.11 -6.16 -13.15
C ASN A 38 -1.66 -5.95 -11.69
N ASN A 39 -0.80 -4.96 -11.38
CA ASN A 39 -0.37 -4.73 -10.00
C ASN A 39 -1.37 -3.88 -9.19
N GLN A 40 -2.67 -4.20 -9.28
CA GLN A 40 -3.71 -3.39 -8.66
C GLN A 40 -3.83 -3.60 -7.13
N GLY A 41 -3.19 -4.61 -6.56
CA GLY A 41 -3.47 -5.06 -5.20
C GLY A 41 -4.75 -5.89 -5.14
N LYS A 42 -5.10 -6.40 -3.95
CA LYS A 42 -6.34 -7.16 -3.73
C LYS A 42 -7.52 -6.20 -3.63
N LEU A 43 -8.58 -6.38 -4.42
CA LEU A 43 -9.83 -5.62 -4.24
C LEU A 43 -10.45 -6.00 -2.88
N ILE A 44 -10.61 -5.03 -1.99
CA ILE A 44 -11.10 -5.26 -0.63
C ILE A 44 -12.24 -4.32 -0.21
N GLY A 45 -12.84 -3.56 -1.13
CA GLY A 45 -14.01 -2.74 -0.77
C GLY A 45 -14.28 -1.56 -1.69
N LYS A 46 -14.98 -0.57 -1.13
CA LYS A 46 -15.32 0.71 -1.77
C LYS A 46 -15.15 1.89 -0.80
N ALA A 47 -14.83 3.05 -1.36
CA ALA A 47 -14.76 4.32 -0.67
C ALA A 47 -15.92 5.21 -1.11
N GLU A 48 -16.57 5.88 -0.17
CA GLU A 48 -17.61 6.89 -0.41
C GLU A 48 -17.22 8.18 0.30
N VAL A 49 -17.49 9.34 -0.31
CA VAL A 49 -17.29 10.64 0.33
C VAL A 49 -18.63 11.17 0.81
N LYS A 50 -18.75 11.44 2.11
CA LYS A 50 -19.97 11.98 2.74
C LYS A 50 -19.58 13.11 3.67
N LYS A 51 -20.20 14.28 3.52
CA LYS A 51 -20.03 15.45 4.43
C LYS A 51 -18.56 15.82 4.72
N GLY A 52 -17.67 15.67 3.74
CA GLY A 52 -16.23 15.95 3.93
C GLY A 52 -15.49 14.89 4.76
N GLU A 53 -15.96 13.65 4.71
CA GLU A 53 -15.33 12.47 5.31
C GLU A 53 -15.28 11.35 4.27
N VAL A 54 -14.22 10.55 4.33
CA VAL A 54 -14.11 9.31 3.54
C VAL A 54 -14.63 8.16 4.39
N HIS A 55 -15.59 7.41 3.85
CA HIS A 55 -16.12 6.18 4.40
C HIS A 55 -15.58 4.99 3.60
N LEU A 56 -14.81 4.12 4.25
CA LEU A 56 -14.29 2.89 3.64
C LEU A 56 -15.14 1.71 4.09
N PHE A 57 -15.78 1.04 3.14
CA PHE A 57 -16.55 -0.18 3.37
C PHE A 57 -15.78 -1.37 2.81
N LEU A 58 -15.21 -2.18 3.71
CA LEU A 58 -14.31 -3.27 3.36
C LEU A 58 -14.99 -4.65 3.38
N THR A 59 -14.45 -5.59 2.64
CA THR A 59 -14.93 -6.98 2.60
C THR A 59 -14.22 -7.87 3.63
N GLU A 60 -13.05 -7.46 4.10
CA GLU A 60 -12.22 -8.15 5.10
C GLU A 60 -11.60 -7.13 6.08
N PRO A 61 -11.30 -7.55 7.32
CA PRO A 61 -10.64 -6.68 8.28
C PRO A 61 -9.20 -6.37 7.85
N ILE A 62 -8.70 -5.21 8.27
CA ILE A 62 -7.33 -4.75 8.01
C ILE A 62 -6.71 -4.18 9.29
N GLU A 63 -5.38 -4.08 9.29
CA GLU A 63 -4.62 -3.61 10.44
C GLU A 63 -4.27 -2.11 10.32
N LYS A 64 -4.12 -1.42 11.45
CA LYS A 64 -3.55 -0.07 11.49
C LYS A 64 -2.14 -0.09 10.90
N GLY A 65 -1.88 0.83 9.98
CA GLY A 65 -0.66 0.92 9.16
C GLY A 65 -0.81 0.31 7.77
N SER A 66 -1.96 -0.32 7.45
CA SER A 66 -2.25 -0.80 6.10
C SER A 66 -2.31 0.37 5.12
N LEU A 67 -1.77 0.16 3.92
CA LEU A 67 -1.85 1.11 2.81
C LEU A 67 -2.95 0.65 1.86
N LEU A 68 -3.93 1.53 1.65
CA LEU A 68 -5.04 1.34 0.74
C LEU A 68 -4.87 2.21 -0.49
N LYS A 69 -5.43 1.73 -1.59
CA LYS A 69 -5.48 2.43 -2.87
C LYS A 69 -6.93 2.55 -3.32
N VAL A 70 -7.40 3.77 -3.52
CA VAL A 70 -8.72 4.07 -4.07
C VAL A 70 -8.58 4.39 -5.56
N MET A 71 -9.23 3.57 -6.40
CA MET A 71 -9.34 3.79 -7.84
C MET A 71 -10.68 4.43 -8.15
N GLN A 72 -10.65 5.67 -8.63
CA GLN A 72 -11.84 6.44 -9.00
C GLN A 72 -12.29 6.06 -10.42
N ASP A 73 -13.56 6.30 -10.75
CA ASP A 73 -14.10 6.04 -12.11
C ASP A 73 -13.38 6.87 -13.19
N SER A 74 -12.76 7.98 -12.81
CA SER A 74 -11.91 8.81 -13.68
C SER A 74 -10.57 8.16 -14.07
N GLY A 75 -10.22 7.03 -13.43
CA GLY A 75 -8.90 6.42 -13.51
C GLY A 75 -7.86 7.05 -12.56
N SER A 76 -8.22 8.11 -11.82
CA SER A 76 -7.36 8.69 -10.80
C SER A 76 -7.19 7.76 -9.60
N ILE A 77 -6.03 7.83 -8.97
CA ILE A 77 -5.66 6.97 -7.84
C ILE A 77 -5.31 7.83 -6.63
N THR A 78 -5.88 7.51 -5.47
CA THR A 78 -5.56 8.12 -4.18
C THR A 78 -5.12 7.04 -3.20
N TYR A 79 -4.09 7.30 -2.40
CA TYR A 79 -3.59 6.37 -1.41
C TYR A 79 -3.97 6.84 -0.01
N TYR A 80 -4.38 5.90 0.85
CA TYR A 80 -4.70 6.16 2.25
C TYR A 80 -3.94 5.19 3.14
N GLN A 81 -3.20 5.71 4.10
CA GLN A 81 -2.64 4.92 5.19
C GLN A 81 -3.63 4.91 6.35
N ILE A 82 -3.98 3.73 6.86
CA ILE A 82 -4.84 3.61 8.03
C ILE A 82 -4.04 3.94 9.28
N ASP A 83 -4.11 5.18 9.75
CA ASP A 83 -3.38 5.68 10.90
C ASP A 83 -4.34 6.17 12.01
N GLN A 84 -3.98 7.25 12.71
CA GLN A 84 -4.80 7.84 13.78
C GLN A 84 -5.92 8.75 13.28
N ASN A 85 -5.90 9.14 12.00
CA ASN A 85 -6.92 9.99 11.37
C ASN A 85 -8.16 9.20 10.94
N TRP A 86 -8.13 7.87 11.13
CA TRP A 86 -9.20 6.95 10.81
C TRP A 86 -9.82 6.37 12.08
N SER A 87 -11.14 6.42 12.14
CA SER A 87 -11.94 5.81 13.20
C SER A 87 -12.61 4.54 12.66
N LEU A 88 -12.43 3.42 13.35
CA LEU A 88 -13.16 2.18 13.09
C LEU A 88 -14.57 2.31 13.64
N MET A 89 -15.59 2.26 12.77
CA MET A 89 -17.00 2.29 13.16
C MET A 89 -17.51 0.87 13.45
N ASP A 90 -17.19 -0.07 12.56
CA ASP A 90 -17.47 -1.50 12.66
C ASP A 90 -16.25 -2.27 12.14
N GLU A 91 -16.17 -3.60 12.32
CA GLU A 91 -15.00 -4.44 11.94
C GLU A 91 -14.42 -4.18 10.54
N LYS A 92 -15.24 -3.67 9.61
CA LYS A 92 -14.87 -3.43 8.21
C LYS A 92 -15.27 -2.04 7.71
N HIS A 93 -15.66 -1.14 8.60
CA HIS A 93 -16.08 0.22 8.24
C HIS A 93 -15.19 1.24 8.93
N PHE A 94 -14.43 2.00 8.14
CA PHE A 94 -13.59 3.09 8.62
C PHE A 94 -14.12 4.44 8.14
N VAL A 95 -13.98 5.46 8.97
CA VAL A 95 -14.31 6.85 8.64
C VAL A 95 -13.12 7.74 8.98
N GLY A 96 -12.72 8.61 8.06
CA GLY A 96 -11.57 9.49 8.27
C GLY A 96 -11.62 10.77 7.45
N LYS A 97 -10.75 11.71 7.83
CA LYS A 97 -10.47 12.95 7.10
C LYS A 97 -9.00 12.96 6.69
N PRO A 98 -8.64 12.22 5.63
CA PRO A 98 -7.26 12.11 5.16
C PRO A 98 -6.75 13.44 4.59
N ASP A 99 -5.48 13.74 4.83
CA ASP A 99 -4.82 14.95 4.31
C ASP A 99 -4.59 14.87 2.78
N GLU A 100 -4.56 13.66 2.23
CA GLU A 100 -4.43 13.38 0.79
C GLU A 100 -5.68 13.76 -0.02
N GLY A 101 -6.74 14.22 0.65
CA GLY A 101 -8.01 14.62 0.05
C GLY A 101 -9.02 13.49 -0.03
N PHE A 102 -10.23 13.82 -0.50
CA PHE A 102 -11.38 12.92 -0.49
C PHE A 102 -11.56 12.20 -1.83
N ALA A 103 -11.54 10.87 -1.81
CA ALA A 103 -11.71 10.02 -2.99
C ALA A 103 -12.80 8.98 -2.76
N ALA A 104 -13.64 8.78 -3.77
CA ALA A 104 -14.63 7.72 -3.85
C ALA A 104 -14.27 6.76 -5.00
N GLY A 105 -14.51 5.47 -4.81
CA GLY A 105 -14.16 4.46 -5.81
C GLY A 105 -13.86 3.08 -5.23
N GLN A 106 -13.26 2.21 -6.03
CA GLN A 106 -12.88 0.86 -5.61
C GLN A 106 -11.64 0.90 -4.71
N VAL A 107 -11.66 0.13 -3.62
CA VAL A 107 -10.57 0.10 -2.63
C VAL A 107 -9.77 -1.19 -2.78
N PHE A 108 -8.47 -1.05 -2.96
CA PHE A 108 -7.52 -2.16 -3.04
C PHE A 108 -6.54 -2.11 -1.87
N LEU A 109 -6.19 -3.26 -1.32
CA LEU A 109 -5.09 -3.40 -0.36
C LEU A 109 -3.77 -3.35 -1.12
N ALA A 110 -2.99 -2.29 -0.90
CA ALA A 110 -1.67 -2.14 -1.51
C ALA A 110 -0.58 -2.81 -0.66
N SER A 111 -0.65 -2.68 0.67
CA SER A 111 0.23 -3.41 1.59
C SER A 111 -0.33 -3.51 3.00
N THR A 112 -0.01 -4.59 3.69
CA THR A 112 -0.17 -4.70 5.16
C THR A 112 0.91 -3.87 5.88
N PRO A 113 0.75 -3.58 7.19
CA PRO A 113 1.77 -2.86 7.93
C PRO A 113 3.11 -3.59 7.84
N LYS A 114 4.19 -2.87 7.52
CA LYS A 114 5.53 -3.47 7.60
C LYS A 114 5.80 -3.76 9.07
N SER A 115 5.87 -5.04 9.45
CA SER A 115 6.47 -5.40 10.73
C SER A 115 7.87 -4.78 10.73
N GLN A 116 8.10 -3.83 11.64
CA GLN A 116 9.43 -3.32 11.90
C GLN A 116 10.22 -4.50 12.49
N LYS A 117 10.78 -5.36 11.63
CA LYS A 117 11.76 -6.35 12.07
C LYS A 117 12.83 -5.54 12.76
N GLN A 118 12.90 -5.68 14.09
CA GLN A 118 14.02 -5.25 14.88
C GLN A 118 15.26 -5.75 14.13
N ARG A 119 16.06 -4.81 13.60
CA ARG A 119 17.34 -5.15 12.98
C ARG A 119 18.16 -5.75 14.10
N GLY A 120 18.11 -7.08 14.24
CA GLY A 120 19.06 -7.83 15.03
C GLY A 120 20.39 -7.67 14.33
N LEU A 121 21.12 -6.59 14.64
CA LEU A 121 22.55 -6.58 14.48
C LEU A 121 23.03 -7.61 15.50
N GLN A 122 23.29 -8.84 15.05
CA GLN A 122 24.05 -9.78 15.85
C GLN A 122 25.44 -9.15 15.97
N ASP A 123 25.74 -8.59 17.13
CA ASP A 123 27.08 -8.24 17.52
C ASP A 123 27.93 -9.51 17.39
N PHE A 124 28.78 -9.56 16.36
CA PHE A 124 29.86 -10.54 16.32
C PHE A 124 30.89 -10.07 17.34
N SER A 125 30.86 -10.66 18.53
CA SER A 125 31.98 -10.60 19.46
C SER A 125 33.19 -11.27 18.79
N ALA A 126 34.29 -10.53 18.65
CA ALA A 126 35.58 -11.03 18.18
C ALA A 126 36.25 -11.94 19.22
#